data_AF-A0A433Q880-F1
#
_entry.id   AF-A0A433Q880-F1
#
_cell.length_a   1.000
_cell.length_b   1.000
_cell.length_c   1.000
_cell.angle_alpha   90.00
_cell.angle_beta   90.00
_cell.angle_gamma   90.00
#
_symmetry.space_group_name_H-M   'P 1'
#
loop_
_entity.id
_entity.type
_entity.pdbx_description
1 polymer ?
#
loop_
_entity_poly.entity_id
_entity_poly.type
_entity_poly.pdbx_seq_one_letter_code
_entity_poly.pdbx_strand_id
1 'polypeptide(L)'
;MEFPELHKLNLSQQVDLLLKIDPTYKGWNRNDLFSHLKREGINTLREEQMAENTTTEGEHEASASAAQTHALGGEGEASVAAQQPLTTDEIKKWNTDQVIQHLTEKFPGKFSEAALNILRNEEIEGRAFLKLTKGDLMADGMKRGPASIIDDYVKELNGMYH
;
A
#
# COMPACT_ATOMS: atom_id res chain seq x y z
N MET A 1 18.85 28.52 11.82
CA MET A 1 17.88 27.68 12.56
C MET A 1 18.44 26.28 12.46
N GLU A 2 19.20 25.84 13.46
CA GLU A 2 19.85 24.51 13.43
C GLU A 2 18.79 23.43 13.60
N PHE A 3 18.61 22.60 12.58
CA PHE A 3 17.71 21.45 12.66
C PHE A 3 18.36 20.40 13.56
N PRO A 4 17.77 20.05 14.72
CA PRO A 4 18.35 19.07 15.62
C PRO A 4 18.37 17.70 14.95
N GLU A 5 19.56 17.21 14.62
CA GLU A 5 19.97 15.80 14.43
C GLU A 5 18.86 14.82 14.01
N LEU A 6 18.09 15.15 12.97
CA LEU A 6 16.98 14.31 12.46
C LEU A 6 17.48 12.91 12.09
N HIS A 7 18.75 12.81 11.69
CA HIS A 7 19.43 11.59 11.28
C HIS A 7 19.67 10.57 12.41
N LYS A 8 19.55 10.97 13.69
CA LYS A 8 19.67 10.05 14.84
C LYS A 8 18.35 9.41 15.26
N LEU A 9 17.25 9.93 14.73
CA LEU A 9 15.90 9.53 15.08
C LEU A 9 15.37 8.52 14.06
N ASN A 10 14.59 7.55 14.52
CA ASN A 10 13.88 6.66 13.60
C ASN A 10 12.79 7.43 12.85
N LEU A 11 12.32 6.89 11.72
CA LEU A 11 11.36 7.59 10.85
C LEU A 11 10.08 8.04 11.58
N SER A 12 9.60 7.28 12.57
CA SER A 12 8.43 7.71 13.36
C SER A 12 8.73 8.93 14.23
N GLN A 13 9.91 8.98 14.83
CA GLN A 13 10.37 10.12 15.63
C GLN A 13 10.62 11.35 14.76
N GLN A 14 11.12 11.18 13.53
CA GLN A 14 11.31 12.27 12.57
C GLN A 14 9.96 12.88 12.15
N VAL A 15 8.94 12.04 11.89
CA VAL A 15 7.56 12.48 11.58
C VAL A 15 6.96 13.29 12.72
N ASP A 16 7.09 12.81 13.96
CA ASP A 16 6.58 13.52 15.15
C ASP A 16 7.31 14.84 15.40
N LEU A 17 8.58 14.95 15.01
CA LEU A 17 9.37 16.17 15.16
C LEU A 17 9.03 17.21 14.09
N LEU A 18 8.85 16.79 12.83
CA LEU A 18 8.45 17.69 11.73
C LEU A 18 7.08 18.33 11.99
N LEU A 19 6.11 17.57 12.50
CA LEU A 19 4.79 18.11 12.88
C LEU A 19 4.86 19.14 14.01
N LYS A 20 5.91 19.11 14.84
CA LYS A 20 6.12 20.05 15.95
C LYS A 20 6.89 21.29 15.53
N ILE A 21 7.85 21.15 14.62
CA ILE A 21 8.78 22.23 14.25
C ILE A 21 8.25 23.05 13.07
N ASP A 22 7.58 22.40 12.11
CA ASP A 22 7.17 23.06 10.87
C ASP A 22 5.64 23.00 10.67
N PRO A 23 4.96 24.16 10.71
CA PRO A 23 3.51 24.21 10.54
C PRO A 23 3.04 23.90 9.11
N THR A 24 3.92 23.85 8.11
CA THR A 24 3.54 23.49 6.72
C THR A 24 3.04 22.05 6.61
N TYR A 25 3.50 21.16 7.50
CA TYR A 25 3.06 19.77 7.56
C TYR A 25 1.88 19.56 8.52
N LYS A 26 1.38 20.62 9.18
CA LYS A 26 0.26 20.57 10.11
C LYS A 26 -1.06 20.37 9.36
N GLY A 27 -1.35 19.12 9.02
CA GLY A 27 -2.51 18.72 8.22
C GLY A 27 -2.21 17.51 7.32
N TRP A 28 -0.93 17.18 7.14
CA TRP A 28 -0.51 15.98 6.44
C TRP A 28 -0.76 14.76 7.31
N ASN A 29 -1.25 13.67 6.71
CA ASN A 29 -1.37 12.41 7.42
C ASN A 29 0.04 11.79 7.62
N ARG A 30 0.21 10.93 8.63
CA ARG A 30 1.53 10.35 8.94
C ARG A 30 2.11 9.59 7.73
N ASN A 31 1.29 8.85 6.98
CA ASN A 31 1.75 8.06 5.83
C ASN A 31 2.24 8.94 4.68
N ASP A 32 1.59 10.08 4.43
CA ASP A 32 2.03 11.07 3.44
C ASP A 32 3.37 11.67 3.87
N LEU A 33 3.54 11.94 5.17
CA LEU A 33 4.79 12.44 5.73
C LEU A 33 5.92 11.40 5.65
N PHE A 34 5.62 10.13 5.92
CA PHE A 34 6.56 9.02 5.73
C PHE A 34 6.97 8.88 4.26
N SER A 35 6.01 9.01 3.34
CA SER A 35 6.27 8.91 1.89
C SER A 35 7.08 10.10 1.38
N HIS A 36 6.79 11.30 1.89
CA HIS A 36 7.54 12.52 1.60
C HIS A 36 8.98 12.42 2.13
N LEU A 37 9.17 11.99 3.38
CA LEU A 37 10.50 11.76 3.97
C LEU A 37 11.31 10.70 3.21
N LYS A 38 10.64 9.65 2.73
CA LYS A 38 11.27 8.58 1.93
C LYS A 38 11.63 9.05 0.52
N ARG A 39 10.87 10.00 -0.06
CA ARG A 39 11.07 10.55 -1.42
C ARG A 39 12.09 11.69 -1.44
N GLU A 40 12.06 12.58 -0.44
CA GLU A 40 12.96 13.74 -0.33
C GLU A 40 14.37 13.38 0.16
N GLY A 41 14.62 12.11 0.51
CA GLY A 41 15.98 11.64 0.77
C GLY A 41 16.75 12.53 1.75
N ILE A 42 16.20 12.79 2.95
CA ILE A 42 16.99 13.33 4.06
C ILE A 42 17.93 12.21 4.57
N ASN A 43 18.89 11.94 3.71
CA ASN A 43 20.09 11.15 3.83
C ASN A 43 21.13 11.91 2.99
N THR A 44 21.34 13.19 3.32
CA THR A 44 22.54 13.88 2.87
C THR A 44 23.73 13.21 3.53
N LEU A 45 24.64 12.70 2.68
CA LEU A 45 25.95 12.10 2.96
C LEU A 45 25.99 10.57 3.15
N ARG A 46 25.69 9.87 2.04
CA ARG A 46 26.65 8.89 1.51
C ARG A 46 27.05 9.30 0.09
N GLU A 47 27.74 10.44 -0.03
CA GLU A 47 28.59 10.70 -1.18
C GLU A 47 30.00 10.26 -0.81
N GLU A 48 30.42 9.13 -1.37
CA GLU A 48 31.75 8.86 -1.94
C GLU A 48 31.86 7.35 -2.16
N GLN A 49 32.38 6.96 -3.33
CA GLN A 49 32.53 5.60 -3.85
C GLN A 49 31.30 5.04 -4.59
N MET A 50 30.99 5.61 -5.76
CA MET A 50 31.10 4.92 -7.07
C MET A 50 30.52 5.82 -8.16
N ALA A 51 31.33 6.80 -8.57
CA ALA A 51 31.19 7.41 -9.88
C ALA A 51 31.66 6.42 -10.96
N GLU A 52 31.11 6.61 -12.16
CA GLU A 52 31.55 6.09 -13.47
C GLU A 52 31.17 4.66 -13.84
N ASN A 53 30.14 4.50 -14.69
CA ASN A 53 30.36 4.39 -16.15
C ASN A 53 29.04 4.26 -16.94
N THR A 54 28.84 5.23 -17.86
CA THR A 54 28.12 5.23 -19.17
C THR A 54 26.67 4.73 -19.30
N THR A 55 25.70 5.55 -19.72
CA THR A 55 25.46 6.17 -21.06
C THR A 55 24.87 5.21 -22.08
N THR A 56 23.59 5.41 -22.41
CA THR A 56 22.94 5.47 -23.76
C THR A 56 21.43 5.58 -23.51
N GLU A 57 20.78 6.74 -23.68
CA GLU A 57 20.34 7.40 -24.93
C GLU A 57 19.59 6.48 -25.90
N GLY A 58 18.36 6.86 -26.22
CA GLY A 58 17.44 6.13 -27.10
C GLY A 58 16.04 6.73 -27.07
N GLU A 59 15.94 7.97 -27.57
CA GLU A 59 14.71 8.66 -27.95
C GLU A 59 13.88 7.83 -28.94
N HIS A 60 12.56 7.92 -28.91
CA HIS A 60 11.74 7.97 -30.13
C HIS A 60 10.36 8.55 -29.84
N GLU A 61 10.04 9.59 -30.61
CA GLU A 61 8.85 10.41 -30.57
C GLU A 61 7.58 9.73 -31.14
N ALA A 62 6.45 10.38 -30.83
CA ALA A 62 5.45 10.86 -31.79
C ALA A 62 4.07 10.18 -31.86
N SER A 63 3.08 11.05 -31.57
CA SER A 63 1.86 11.31 -32.35
C SER A 63 0.60 10.46 -32.15
N ALA A 64 -0.30 11.03 -31.35
CA ALA A 64 -1.65 11.49 -31.72
C ALA A 64 -2.58 10.57 -32.55
N SER A 65 -3.81 10.36 -32.06
CA SER A 65 -4.98 11.16 -32.48
C SER A 65 -6.34 10.54 -32.10
N ALA A 66 -7.27 11.45 -31.77
CA ALA A 66 -8.72 11.45 -32.01
C ALA A 66 -9.70 10.76 -31.03
N ALA A 67 -10.61 11.62 -30.56
CA ALA A 67 -11.74 11.45 -29.68
C ALA A 67 -12.99 10.78 -30.29
N GLN A 68 -13.86 10.29 -29.41
CA GLN A 68 -15.32 10.57 -29.38
C GLN A 68 -15.94 9.91 -28.12
N THR A 69 -16.31 10.68 -27.08
CA THR A 69 -17.66 11.18 -26.76
C THR A 69 -18.80 10.18 -26.89
N HIS A 70 -19.52 9.93 -25.78
CA HIS A 70 -20.98 9.76 -25.63
C HIS A 70 -21.22 9.51 -24.13
N ALA A 71 -21.67 10.49 -23.33
CA ALA A 71 -23.04 10.97 -23.15
C ALA A 71 -23.81 10.23 -22.03
N LEU A 72 -24.23 11.04 -21.04
CA LEU A 72 -25.46 10.97 -20.24
C LEU A 72 -25.57 10.04 -19.02
N GLY A 73 -25.83 10.69 -17.89
CA GLY A 73 -26.98 10.34 -17.05
C GLY A 73 -26.65 9.56 -15.79
N GLY A 74 -26.83 10.19 -14.63
CA GLY A 74 -26.78 9.48 -13.35
C GLY A 74 -26.53 10.35 -12.14
N GLU A 75 -27.32 11.42 -11.99
CA GLU A 75 -27.68 11.90 -10.66
C GLU A 75 -28.29 10.74 -9.87
N GLY A 76 -27.69 10.40 -8.73
CA GLY A 76 -28.06 9.17 -8.04
C GLY A 76 -27.21 8.90 -6.81
N GLU A 77 -27.44 9.74 -5.81
CA GLU A 77 -27.48 9.34 -4.41
C GLU A 77 -26.14 8.92 -3.79
N ALA A 78 -25.70 9.74 -2.83
CA ALA A 78 -24.79 9.34 -1.77
C ALA A 78 -25.41 8.13 -1.05
N SER A 79 -25.09 6.94 -1.55
CA SER A 79 -25.47 5.68 -0.95
C SER A 79 -24.67 5.55 0.33
N VAL A 80 -25.35 5.79 1.44
CA VAL A 80 -24.92 5.39 2.78
C VAL A 80 -24.48 3.93 2.64
N ALA A 81 -23.16 3.68 2.70
CA ALA A 81 -22.56 2.37 2.54
C ALA A 81 -23.02 1.47 3.69
N ALA A 82 -24.22 0.90 3.53
CA ALA A 82 -24.68 -0.24 4.29
C ALA A 82 -23.71 -1.37 3.96
N GLN A 83 -22.89 -1.72 4.96
CA GLN A 83 -21.96 -2.83 4.92
C GLN A 83 -22.76 -4.12 4.69
N GLN A 84 -22.99 -4.48 3.42
CA GLN A 84 -23.54 -5.77 3.09
C GLN A 84 -22.56 -6.84 3.60
N PRO A 85 -23.07 -7.93 4.20
CA PRO A 85 -22.22 -9.02 4.64
C PRO A 85 -21.51 -9.61 3.42
N LEU A 86 -20.19 -9.44 3.39
CA LEU A 86 -19.31 -9.95 2.35
C LEU A 86 -19.38 -11.48 2.34
N THR A 87 -19.89 -12.07 1.25
CA THR A 87 -20.02 -13.53 1.17
C THR A 87 -18.76 -14.17 0.58
N THR A 88 -18.45 -15.38 1.02
CA THR A 88 -17.33 -16.18 0.49
C THR A 88 -17.45 -16.40 -1.03
N ASP A 89 -18.66 -16.46 -1.58
CA ASP A 89 -18.90 -16.63 -3.01
C ASP A 89 -18.60 -15.38 -3.85
N GLU A 90 -18.73 -14.19 -3.26
CA GLU A 90 -18.27 -12.95 -3.88
C GLU A 90 -16.76 -12.88 -3.87
N ILE A 91 -16.13 -13.20 -2.73
CA ILE A 91 -14.68 -13.17 -2.56
C ILE A 91 -14.00 -14.11 -3.57
N LYS A 92 -14.55 -15.29 -3.84
CA LYS A 92 -14.00 -16.24 -4.84
C LYS A 92 -13.82 -15.65 -6.24
N LYS A 93 -14.52 -14.56 -6.59
CA LYS A 93 -14.46 -13.92 -7.91
C LYS A 93 -13.45 -12.77 -7.96
N TRP A 94 -12.80 -12.45 -6.84
CA TRP A 94 -11.87 -11.33 -6.77
C TRP A 94 -10.56 -11.63 -7.46
N ASN A 95 -10.05 -10.62 -8.17
CA ASN A 95 -8.66 -10.59 -8.58
C ASN A 95 -7.75 -10.16 -7.41
N THR A 96 -6.44 -10.23 -7.64
CA THR A 96 -5.42 -9.89 -6.64
C THR A 96 -5.52 -8.45 -6.13
N ASP A 97 -5.84 -7.49 -6.99
CA ASP A 97 -5.99 -6.08 -6.60
C ASP A 97 -7.19 -5.87 -5.67
N GLN A 98 -8.31 -6.55 -5.94
CA GLN A 98 -9.50 -6.52 -5.09
C GLN A 98 -9.23 -7.14 -3.71
N VAL A 99 -8.46 -8.23 -3.64
CA VAL A 99 -8.01 -8.81 -2.37
C VAL A 99 -7.17 -7.80 -1.57
N ILE A 100 -6.20 -7.16 -2.22
CA ILE A 100 -5.31 -6.17 -1.58
C ILE A 100 -6.11 -4.95 -1.11
N GLN A 101 -7.00 -4.43 -1.94
CA GLN A 101 -7.86 -3.30 -1.61
C GLN A 101 -8.71 -3.62 -0.39
N HIS A 102 -9.39 -4.76 -0.40
CA HIS A 102 -10.24 -5.19 0.69
C HIS A 102 -9.46 -5.35 2.00
N LEU A 103 -8.28 -5.97 1.98
CA LEU A 103 -7.42 -6.09 3.16
C LEU A 103 -6.98 -4.73 3.71
N THR A 104 -6.71 -3.77 2.82
CA THR A 104 -6.30 -2.41 3.21
C THR A 104 -7.45 -1.63 3.83
N GLU A 105 -8.66 -1.75 3.28
CA GLU A 105 -9.88 -1.11 3.79
C GLU A 105 -10.33 -1.74 5.11
N LYS A 106 -10.28 -3.07 5.21
CA LYS A 106 -10.70 -3.82 6.41
C LYS A 106 -9.72 -3.65 7.56
N PHE A 107 -8.42 -3.58 7.28
CA PHE A 107 -7.35 -3.52 8.27
C PHE A 107 -6.38 -2.35 8.01
N PRO A 108 -6.86 -1.10 8.16
CA PRO A 108 -6.07 0.08 7.84
C PRO A 108 -4.79 0.12 8.69
N GLY A 109 -3.65 0.27 8.01
CA GLY A 109 -2.33 0.36 8.63
C GLY A 109 -1.79 -0.94 9.23
N LYS A 110 -2.45 -2.09 9.02
CA LYS A 110 -1.95 -3.39 9.50
C LYS A 110 -0.96 -4.06 8.54
N PHE A 111 -1.02 -3.69 7.27
CA PHE A 111 -0.17 -4.25 6.22
C PHE A 111 0.83 -3.20 5.72
N SER A 112 2.10 -3.58 5.68
CA SER A 112 3.13 -2.80 4.98
C SER A 112 3.04 -3.06 3.47
N GLU A 113 3.52 -2.12 2.66
CA GLU A 113 3.65 -2.27 1.20
C GLU A 113 4.34 -3.59 0.82
N ALA A 114 5.43 -3.95 1.48
CA ALA A 114 6.13 -5.21 1.25
C ALA A 114 5.27 -6.47 1.48
N ALA A 115 4.31 -6.42 2.42
CA ALA A 115 3.41 -7.54 2.67
C ALA A 115 2.33 -7.63 1.60
N LEU A 116 1.78 -6.49 1.16
CA LEU A 116 0.82 -6.44 0.06
C LEU A 116 1.46 -6.84 -1.27
N ASN A 117 2.75 -6.51 -1.47
CA ASN A 117 3.47 -6.87 -2.68
C ASN A 117 3.72 -8.37 -2.79
N ILE A 118 3.80 -9.10 -1.67
CA ILE A 118 3.85 -10.58 -1.70
C ILE A 118 2.57 -11.14 -2.28
N LEU A 119 1.39 -10.65 -1.84
CA LEU A 119 0.11 -11.08 -2.40
C LEU A 119 0.01 -10.77 -3.91
N ARG A 120 0.56 -9.62 -4.32
CA ARG A 120 0.63 -9.22 -5.73
C ARG A 120 1.55 -10.13 -6.56
N ASN A 121 2.74 -10.42 -6.04
CA ASN A 121 3.75 -11.23 -6.73
C ASN A 121 3.35 -12.70 -6.87
N GLU A 122 2.69 -13.25 -5.85
CA GLU A 122 2.16 -14.62 -5.86
C GLU A 122 0.78 -14.71 -6.54
N GLU A 123 0.30 -13.62 -7.14
CA GLU A 123 -0.98 -13.55 -7.86
C GLU A 123 -2.17 -14.12 -7.05
N ILE A 124 -2.23 -13.77 -5.75
CA ILE A 124 -3.23 -14.32 -4.84
C ILE A 124 -4.62 -13.75 -5.14
N GLU A 125 -5.37 -14.47 -5.96
CA GLU A 125 -6.78 -14.21 -6.23
C GLU A 125 -7.69 -14.68 -5.09
N GLY A 126 -8.95 -14.23 -5.08
CA GLY A 126 -9.88 -14.46 -3.99
C GLY A 126 -10.14 -15.93 -3.65
N ARG A 127 -10.12 -16.85 -4.64
CA ARG A 127 -10.21 -18.29 -4.38
C ARG A 127 -8.99 -18.84 -3.63
N ALA A 128 -7.79 -18.37 -3.97
CA ALA A 128 -6.56 -18.75 -3.29
C ALA A 128 -6.50 -18.12 -1.89
N PHE A 129 -6.88 -16.84 -1.80
CA PHE A 129 -6.97 -16.08 -0.55
C PHE A 129 -7.78 -16.83 0.53
N LEU A 130 -8.97 -17.34 0.19
CA LEU A 130 -9.83 -18.08 1.13
C LEU A 130 -9.25 -19.42 1.62
N LYS A 131 -8.15 -19.87 1.04
CA LYS A 131 -7.44 -21.10 1.42
C LYS A 131 -6.07 -20.82 2.04
N LEU A 132 -5.64 -19.56 2.06
CA LEU A 132 -4.34 -19.20 2.62
C LEU A 132 -4.29 -19.58 4.09
N THR A 133 -3.17 -20.18 4.46
CA THR A 133 -2.80 -20.33 5.86
C THR A 133 -1.67 -19.38 6.20
N LYS A 134 -1.49 -19.14 7.50
CA LYS A 134 -0.29 -18.44 8.00
C LYS A 134 1.02 -19.08 7.52
N GLY A 135 1.04 -20.41 7.35
CA GLY A 135 2.21 -21.15 6.91
C GLY A 135 2.60 -20.82 5.48
N ASP A 136 1.62 -20.82 4.57
CA ASP A 136 1.82 -20.48 3.15
C ASP A 136 2.37 -19.06 3.02
N LEU A 137 1.72 -18.10 3.65
CA LEU A 137 2.15 -16.69 3.64
C LEU A 137 3.59 -16.52 4.15
N MET A 138 3.97 -17.25 5.20
CA MET A 138 5.35 -17.20 5.71
C MET A 138 6.36 -17.86 4.76
N ALA A 139 5.98 -18.91 4.04
CA ALA A 139 6.81 -19.53 3.01
C ALA A 139 7.07 -18.56 1.84
N ASP A 140 6.08 -17.73 1.51
CA ASP A 140 6.17 -16.68 0.48
C ASP A 140 6.95 -15.43 0.96
N GLY A 141 7.54 -15.49 2.16
CA GLY A 141 8.36 -14.42 2.74
C GLY A 141 7.58 -13.38 3.56
N MET A 142 6.29 -13.60 3.84
CA MET A 142 5.51 -12.68 4.67
C MET A 142 5.89 -12.81 6.14
N LYS A 143 6.04 -11.66 6.81
CA LYS A 143 6.32 -11.65 8.25
C LYS A 143 5.15 -12.24 9.04
N ARG A 144 5.49 -12.91 10.16
CA ARG A 144 4.53 -13.58 11.06
C ARG A 144 3.32 -12.73 11.45
N GLY A 145 3.50 -11.43 11.67
CA GLY A 145 2.43 -10.51 12.09
C GLY A 145 1.32 -10.40 11.04
N PRO A 146 1.59 -9.78 9.87
CA PRO A 146 0.67 -9.74 8.74
C PRO A 146 0.07 -11.10 8.36
N ALA A 147 0.90 -12.15 8.34
CA ALA A 147 0.45 -13.50 8.00
C ALA A 147 -0.60 -14.04 8.98
N SER A 148 -0.46 -13.74 10.28
CA SER A 148 -1.46 -14.16 11.28
C SER A 148 -2.78 -13.41 11.12
N ILE A 149 -2.74 -12.12 10.78
CA ILE A 149 -3.96 -11.31 10.58
C ILE A 149 -4.78 -11.86 9.40
N ILE A 150 -4.11 -12.18 8.29
CA ILE A 150 -4.79 -12.76 7.11
C ILE A 150 -5.36 -14.14 7.45
N ASP A 151 -4.59 -15.01 8.09
CA ASP A 151 -5.02 -16.36 8.47
C ASP A 151 -6.24 -16.34 9.40
N ASP A 152 -6.22 -15.50 10.44
CA ASP A 152 -7.36 -15.34 11.34
C ASP A 152 -8.59 -14.81 10.60
N TYR A 153 -8.40 -13.84 9.69
CA TYR A 153 -9.50 -13.29 8.90
C TYR A 153 -10.09 -14.32 7.92
N VAL A 154 -9.27 -15.13 7.27
CA VAL A 154 -9.73 -16.22 6.40
C VAL A 154 -10.53 -17.25 7.20
N LYS A 155 -10.12 -17.54 8.44
CA LYS A 155 -10.89 -18.43 9.34
C LYS A 155 -12.24 -17.84 9.72
N GLU A 156 -12.31 -16.55 10.01
CA GLU A 156 -13.58 -15.84 10.25
C GLU A 156 -14.51 -15.92 9.04
N LEU A 157 -13.99 -15.67 7.83
CA LEU A 157 -14.75 -15.75 6.58
C LEU A 157 -15.27 -17.15 6.26
N ASN A 158 -14.56 -18.19 6.70
CA ASN A 158 -14.95 -19.59 6.53
C ASN A 158 -15.86 -20.10 7.66
N GLY A 159 -16.22 -19.27 8.64
CA GLY A 159 -17.07 -19.67 9.76
C GLY A 159 -16.41 -20.66 10.72
N MET A 160 -15.07 -20.71 10.76
CA MET A 160 -14.34 -21.62 11.66
C MET A 160 -14.16 -21.07 13.09
N TYR A 161 -14.62 -19.84 13.35
CA TYR A 161 -14.75 -19.28 14.69
C TYR A 161 -16.24 -19.08 15.00
N HIS A 162 -16.77 -19.96 15.85
CA HIS A 162 -18.07 -19.86 16.51
C HIS A 162 -17.91 -20.09 18.01
#